data_AF-A0A7V4V756-F1
#
_entry.id   AF-A0A7V4V756-F1
#
_cell.length_a   1.000
_cell.length_b   1.000
_cell.length_c   1.000
_cell.angle_alpha   90.00
_cell.angle_beta   90.00
_cell.angle_gamma   90.00
#
_symmetry.space_group_name_H-M   'P 1'
#
loop_
_entity.id
_entity.type
_entity.pdbx_description
1 polymer ?
#
loop_
_entity_poly.entity_id
_entity_poly.type
_entity_poly.pdbx_seq_one_letter_code
_entity_poly.pdbx_strand_id
1 'polypeptide(L)'
;MKQTTNDKIILYPSNWLYNAGVVGLLKVLRYVEMNFEVSEYVMINRDAIGKSYNGIFEYHKNVLEENFAIWGKNKRYPNYIQAKQKKFFEDHYVKALKNIEKNHNKNCSWCEGYFIPPNLLKEIESEFTGEDFYSFIEQREKFQGIHFAGLGAAITELPNSFWNLNSSIPICHLCSYLIIFNHLAFIPTSEGEIFINAPNFKLIYDLNNFAEEILQKSKEYQIRKILGSSLLQWAIKRRTILGAWTMMNIEVIVKRWHKEEKKWIIDYFDLPQ
;
A
#
# COMPACT_ATOMS: atom_id res chain seq x y z
N MET A 1 -32.54 4.73 17.36
CA MET A 1 -31.29 3.99 17.59
C MET A 1 -30.85 3.42 16.25
N LYS A 2 -29.78 3.97 15.65
CA LYS A 2 -29.22 3.44 14.39
C LYS A 2 -28.33 2.24 14.71
N GLN A 3 -28.63 1.13 14.06
CA GLN A 3 -28.05 -0.18 14.29
C GLN A 3 -26.69 -0.29 13.55
N THR A 4 -25.62 -0.43 14.34
CA THR A 4 -24.33 -1.11 14.05
C THR A 4 -23.64 -0.84 12.71
N THR A 5 -22.83 0.22 12.65
CA THR A 5 -21.66 0.21 11.76
C THR A 5 -20.69 -0.83 12.31
N ASN A 6 -20.34 -1.84 11.53
CA ASN A 6 -19.30 -2.79 11.89
C ASN A 6 -18.00 -2.02 12.20
N ASP A 7 -17.50 -2.11 13.43
CA ASP A 7 -16.31 -1.37 13.92
C ASP A 7 -15.00 -1.82 13.22
N LYS A 8 -15.12 -2.82 12.35
CA LYS A 8 -14.03 -3.43 11.61
C LYS A 8 -14.08 -3.09 10.11
N ILE A 9 -12.91 -2.97 9.52
CA ILE A 9 -12.67 -2.85 8.08
C ILE A 9 -12.07 -4.18 7.61
N ILE A 10 -12.61 -4.72 6.52
CA ILE A 10 -12.12 -5.96 5.89
C ILE A 10 -11.41 -5.58 4.59
N LEU A 11 -10.17 -6.07 4.44
CA LEU A 11 -9.29 -5.83 3.31
C LEU A 11 -9.04 -7.17 2.60
N TYR A 12 -9.50 -7.28 1.36
CA TYR A 12 -9.29 -8.45 0.51
C TYR A 12 -8.08 -8.26 -0.40
N PRO A 13 -7.32 -9.33 -0.71
CA PRO A 13 -6.20 -9.24 -1.63
C PRO A 13 -6.66 -8.69 -3.00
N SER A 14 -5.82 -7.88 -3.62
CA SER A 14 -6.06 -7.29 -4.95
C SER A 14 -4.75 -7.27 -5.74
N ASN A 15 -4.43 -6.17 -6.42
CA ASN A 15 -3.14 -5.96 -7.06
C ASN A 15 -2.01 -5.84 -6.04
N TRP A 16 -0.79 -6.13 -6.49
CA TRP A 16 0.40 -6.14 -5.66
C TRP A 16 0.67 -4.80 -4.95
N LEU A 17 0.34 -3.66 -5.56
CA LEU A 17 0.61 -2.33 -4.99
C LEU A 17 -0.29 -2.05 -3.79
N TYR A 18 -1.58 -2.40 -3.93
CA TYR A 18 -2.53 -2.38 -2.82
C TYR A 18 -2.09 -3.36 -1.72
N ASN A 19 -1.74 -4.60 -2.09
CA ASN A 19 -1.33 -5.63 -1.13
C ASN A 19 -0.07 -5.22 -0.35
N ALA A 20 0.91 -4.62 -1.02
CA ALA A 20 2.09 -4.04 -0.39
C ALA A 20 1.72 -2.89 0.57
N GLY A 21 0.76 -2.04 0.20
CA GLY A 21 0.19 -1.03 1.10
C GLY A 21 -0.40 -1.63 2.37
N VAL A 22 -1.18 -2.71 2.24
CA VAL A 22 -1.76 -3.41 3.40
C VAL A 22 -0.68 -4.06 4.27
N VAL A 23 0.31 -4.75 3.68
CA VAL A 23 1.42 -5.34 4.45
C VAL A 23 2.23 -4.26 5.18
N GLY A 24 2.49 -3.13 4.54
CA GLY A 24 3.15 -1.99 5.17
C GLY A 24 2.35 -1.41 6.34
N LEU A 25 1.03 -1.30 6.18
CA LEU A 25 0.12 -0.91 7.27
C LEU A 25 0.24 -1.88 8.45
N LEU A 26 0.25 -3.20 8.19
CA LEU A 26 0.36 -4.21 9.24
C LEU A 26 1.68 -4.12 10.02
N LYS A 27 2.80 -3.77 9.35
CA LYS A 27 4.07 -3.49 10.05
C LYS A 27 3.94 -2.34 11.03
N VAL A 28 3.29 -1.25 10.61
CA VAL A 28 3.04 -0.09 11.47
C VAL A 28 2.09 -0.44 12.62
N LEU A 29 1.00 -1.15 12.35
CA LEU A 29 0.04 -1.58 13.38
C LEU A 29 0.69 -2.48 14.42
N ARG A 30 1.55 -3.42 14.00
CA ARG A 30 2.34 -4.26 14.92
C ARG A 30 3.27 -3.41 15.79
N TYR A 31 3.88 -2.37 15.24
CA TYR A 31 4.76 -1.46 15.99
C TYR A 31 3.99 -0.62 17.03
N VAL A 32 2.79 -0.13 16.71
CA VAL A 32 1.93 0.60 17.68
C VAL A 32 1.04 -0.32 18.53
N GLU A 33 1.38 -1.61 18.60
CA GLU A 33 0.68 -2.62 19.43
C GLU A 33 -0.84 -2.71 19.18
N MET A 34 -1.25 -2.47 17.93
CA MET A 34 -2.65 -2.59 17.49
C MET A 34 -2.94 -4.02 17.02
N ASN A 35 -4.01 -4.61 17.54
CA ASN A 35 -4.48 -5.92 17.12
C ASN A 35 -5.11 -5.88 15.71
N PHE A 36 -4.82 -6.91 14.93
CA PHE A 36 -5.44 -7.17 13.62
C PHE A 36 -5.51 -8.69 13.39
N GLU A 37 -6.42 -9.11 12.53
CA GLU A 37 -6.59 -10.52 12.15
C GLU A 37 -6.12 -10.71 10.71
N VAL A 38 -5.33 -11.75 10.46
CA VAL A 38 -4.86 -12.12 9.11
C VAL A 38 -5.29 -13.55 8.81
N SER A 39 -6.08 -13.69 7.75
CA SER A 39 -6.56 -14.96 7.18
C SER A 39 -6.54 -14.82 5.66
N GLU A 40 -7.56 -15.34 4.95
CA GLU A 40 -7.74 -15.04 3.53
C GLU A 40 -7.84 -13.52 3.25
N TYR A 41 -8.34 -12.77 4.24
CA TYR A 41 -8.40 -11.32 4.28
C TYR A 41 -7.71 -10.75 5.53
N VAL A 42 -7.49 -9.44 5.55
CA VAL A 42 -7.04 -8.70 6.74
C VAL A 42 -8.22 -7.97 7.35
N MET A 43 -8.35 -8.05 8.66
CA MET A 43 -9.38 -7.32 9.40
C MET A 43 -8.74 -6.42 10.46
N ILE A 44 -9.09 -5.14 10.42
CA ILE A 44 -8.57 -4.09 11.32
C ILE A 44 -9.73 -3.33 11.95
N ASN A 45 -9.54 -2.82 13.17
CA ASN A 45 -10.47 -1.87 13.78
C ASN A 45 -10.39 -0.52 13.07
N ARG A 46 -11.49 0.25 13.01
CA ARG A 46 -11.50 1.60 12.42
C ARG A 46 -10.53 2.57 13.11
N ASP A 47 -10.28 2.39 14.39
CA ASP A 47 -9.27 3.14 15.15
C ASP A 47 -7.84 2.92 14.65
N ALA A 48 -7.59 1.81 13.94
CA ALA A 48 -6.29 1.54 13.30
C ALA A 48 -5.88 2.65 12.34
N ILE A 49 -6.81 3.29 11.63
CA ILE A 49 -6.51 4.38 10.68
C ILE A 49 -5.81 5.56 11.37
N GLY A 50 -6.35 6.02 12.50
CA GLY A 50 -5.75 7.12 13.25
C GLY A 50 -4.40 6.73 13.85
N LYS A 51 -4.32 5.52 14.42
CA LYS A 51 -3.10 4.99 15.02
C LYS A 51 -1.99 4.76 14.00
N SER A 52 -2.30 4.22 12.83
CA SER A 52 -1.32 3.99 11.76
C SER A 52 -0.82 5.28 11.14
N TYR A 53 -1.64 6.34 11.11
CA TYR A 53 -1.20 7.63 10.59
C TYR A 53 -0.09 8.24 11.45
N ASN A 54 -0.22 8.23 12.77
CA ASN A 54 0.87 8.68 13.64
C ASN A 54 2.01 7.66 13.65
N GLY A 55 1.64 6.38 13.68
CA GLY A 55 2.58 5.25 13.76
C GLY A 55 3.55 5.18 12.58
N ILE A 56 3.17 5.59 11.37
CA ILE A 56 4.11 5.55 10.22
C ILE A 56 5.28 6.51 10.44
N PHE A 57 5.04 7.73 10.95
CA PHE A 57 6.12 8.69 11.21
C PHE A 57 7.00 8.24 12.37
N GLU A 58 6.39 7.68 13.43
CA GLU A 58 7.14 7.11 14.56
C GLU A 58 7.96 5.89 14.14
N TYR A 59 7.41 5.00 13.31
CA TYR A 59 8.11 3.84 12.77
C TYR A 59 9.33 4.27 11.97
N HIS A 60 9.18 5.26 11.09
CA HIS A 60 10.31 5.82 10.33
C HIS A 60 11.39 6.41 11.22
N LYS A 61 10.99 7.19 12.22
CA LYS A 61 11.92 7.83 13.15
C LYS A 61 12.67 6.83 14.03
N ASN A 62 11.94 5.85 14.58
CA ASN A 62 12.45 5.01 15.67
C ASN A 62 12.98 3.64 15.19
N VAL A 63 12.52 3.15 14.03
CA VAL A 63 12.91 1.84 13.48
C VAL A 63 13.81 2.00 12.26
N LEU A 64 13.48 2.92 11.35
CA LEU A 64 14.24 3.13 10.12
C LEU A 64 15.28 4.25 10.22
N GLU A 65 15.28 5.00 11.33
CA GLU A 65 16.16 6.14 11.58
C GLU A 65 16.13 7.19 10.44
N GLU A 66 14.98 7.36 9.77
CA GLU A 66 14.79 8.32 8.69
C GLU A 66 13.73 9.39 8.99
N ASN A 67 13.97 10.60 8.48
CA ASN A 67 12.97 11.68 8.52
C ASN A 67 11.97 11.48 7.38
N PHE A 68 10.81 10.92 7.72
CA PHE A 68 9.73 10.68 6.76
C PHE A 68 8.65 11.77 6.80
N ALA A 69 8.12 12.10 5.63
CA ALA A 69 7.02 13.02 5.45
C ALA A 69 6.21 12.61 4.21
N ILE A 70 4.91 12.90 4.21
CA ILE A 70 4.05 12.74 3.01
C ILE A 70 3.64 14.10 2.43
N TRP A 71 4.18 15.20 2.97
CA TRP A 71 3.90 16.56 2.54
C TRP A 71 5.07 17.20 1.81
N GLY A 72 4.76 18.10 0.87
CA GLY A 72 5.75 18.88 0.13
C GLY A 72 6.64 18.03 -0.79
N LYS A 73 7.88 18.48 -1.01
CA LYS A 73 8.84 17.85 -1.93
C LYS A 73 9.50 16.59 -1.34
N ASN A 74 8.71 15.65 -0.84
CA ASN A 74 9.21 14.38 -0.33
C ASN A 74 9.69 13.47 -1.49
N LYS A 75 10.75 12.69 -1.26
CA LYS A 75 11.34 11.78 -2.28
C LYS A 75 10.45 10.57 -2.60
N ARG A 76 9.75 10.02 -1.59
CA ARG A 76 8.90 8.82 -1.71
C ARG A 76 7.49 9.20 -2.20
N TYR A 77 6.90 10.25 -1.62
CA TYR A 77 5.53 10.70 -1.90
C TYR A 77 5.50 12.19 -2.24
N PRO A 78 6.08 12.60 -3.38
CA PRO A 78 6.16 14.00 -3.76
C PRO A 78 4.76 14.59 -3.91
N ASN A 79 4.49 15.65 -3.15
CA ASN A 79 3.22 16.38 -3.16
C ASN A 79 1.99 15.50 -2.89
N TYR A 80 2.14 14.38 -2.15
CA TYR A 80 0.97 13.60 -1.75
C TYR A 80 -0.02 14.46 -0.99
N ILE A 81 0.44 15.31 -0.07
CA ILE A 81 -0.28 16.50 0.43
C ILE A 81 0.60 17.75 0.30
N GLN A 82 0.00 18.93 0.17
CA GLN A 82 0.75 20.19 0.24
C GLN A 82 1.07 20.54 1.71
N ALA A 83 2.17 21.28 1.95
CA ALA A 83 2.56 21.66 3.32
C ALA A 83 1.44 22.42 4.06
N LYS A 84 0.73 23.33 3.38
CA LYS A 84 -0.42 24.06 3.94
C LYS A 84 -1.62 23.17 4.29
N GLN A 85 -1.74 22.01 3.63
CA GLN A 85 -2.82 21.04 3.84
C GLN A 85 -2.54 20.06 4.97
N LYS A 86 -1.33 20.05 5.54
CA LYS A 86 -0.93 19.07 6.56
C LYS A 86 -1.91 19.04 7.73
N LYS A 87 -2.15 20.21 8.35
CA LYS A 87 -3.04 20.32 9.51
C LYS A 87 -4.46 19.82 9.19
N PHE A 88 -5.01 20.24 8.05
CA PHE A 88 -6.30 19.75 7.58
C PHE A 88 -6.33 18.22 7.42
N PHE A 89 -5.28 17.66 6.81
CA PHE A 89 -5.19 16.23 6.57
C PHE A 89 -5.21 15.44 7.89
N GLU A 90 -4.43 15.89 8.86
CA GLU A 90 -4.29 15.27 10.18
C GLU A 90 -5.57 15.42 11.01
N ASP A 91 -6.07 16.64 11.13
CA ASP A 91 -7.13 16.99 12.08
C ASP A 91 -8.53 16.66 11.56
N HIS A 92 -8.73 16.55 10.25
CA HIS A 92 -10.04 16.37 9.63
C HIS A 92 -10.10 15.16 8.71
N TYR A 93 -9.23 15.09 7.69
CA TYR A 93 -9.32 14.02 6.68
C TYR A 93 -9.05 12.62 7.27
N VAL A 94 -7.99 12.44 8.07
CA VAL A 94 -7.68 11.15 8.72
C VAL A 94 -8.77 10.75 9.72
N LYS A 95 -9.36 11.71 10.43
CA LYS A 95 -10.51 11.43 11.31
C LYS A 95 -11.74 11.01 10.51
N ALA A 96 -11.98 11.65 9.37
CA ALA A 96 -13.07 11.27 8.48
C ALA A 96 -12.87 9.89 7.86
N LEU A 97 -11.61 9.48 7.58
CA LEU A 97 -11.28 8.14 7.10
C LEU A 97 -11.69 7.02 8.08
N LYS A 98 -11.81 7.30 9.38
CA LYS A 98 -12.32 6.30 10.34
C LYS A 98 -13.77 5.91 10.06
N ASN A 99 -14.54 6.79 9.42
CA ASN A 99 -15.97 6.64 9.13
C ASN A 99 -16.24 6.28 7.67
N ILE A 100 -15.26 5.74 6.95
CA ILE A 100 -15.45 5.25 5.58
C ILE A 100 -16.52 4.16 5.50
N GLU A 101 -17.30 4.21 4.44
CA GLU A 101 -18.35 3.24 4.13
C GLU A 101 -18.20 2.74 2.70
N LYS A 102 -18.72 1.54 2.43
CA LYS A 102 -18.81 1.04 1.06
C LYS A 102 -19.79 1.92 0.29
N ASN A 103 -19.36 2.52 -0.82
CA ASN A 103 -20.21 3.37 -1.64
C ASN A 103 -20.65 2.61 -2.90
N HIS A 104 -21.94 2.29 -3.01
CA HIS A 104 -22.47 1.57 -4.18
C HIS A 104 -22.53 2.41 -5.46
N ASN A 105 -22.39 3.73 -5.37
CA ASN A 105 -22.42 4.66 -6.50
C ASN A 105 -21.02 5.05 -7.01
N LYS A 106 -19.95 4.66 -6.28
CA LYS A 106 -18.56 4.91 -6.69
C LYS A 106 -17.79 3.59 -6.69
N ASN A 107 -17.08 3.32 -7.79
CA ASN A 107 -16.27 2.11 -7.89
C ASN A 107 -14.82 2.39 -7.51
N CYS A 108 -14.18 1.42 -6.85
CA CYS A 108 -12.73 1.39 -6.67
C CYS A 108 -12.17 0.19 -7.42
N SER A 109 -11.10 0.42 -8.18
CA SER A 109 -10.50 -0.66 -8.98
C SER A 109 -9.66 -1.64 -8.17
N TRP A 110 -9.45 -1.36 -6.87
CA TRP A 110 -8.54 -2.13 -6.01
C TRP A 110 -9.23 -2.80 -4.82
N CYS A 111 -10.40 -2.33 -4.41
CA CYS A 111 -11.12 -2.92 -3.27
C CYS A 111 -12.62 -2.70 -3.41
N GLU A 112 -13.38 -3.04 -2.37
CA GLU A 112 -14.83 -2.92 -2.31
C GLU A 112 -15.37 -1.47 -2.26
N GLY A 113 -14.52 -0.45 -2.44
CA GLY A 113 -14.95 0.95 -2.56
C GLY A 113 -15.27 1.63 -1.23
N TYR A 114 -14.28 1.78 -0.35
CA TYR A 114 -14.44 2.48 0.93
C TYR A 114 -14.19 3.99 0.82
N PHE A 115 -15.27 4.77 0.78
CA PHE A 115 -15.22 6.23 0.64
C PHE A 115 -15.70 6.93 1.91
N ILE A 116 -15.17 8.12 2.18
CA ILE A 116 -15.71 9.03 3.18
C ILE A 116 -17.15 9.43 2.75
N PRO A 117 -18.15 9.33 3.64
CA PRO A 117 -19.52 9.71 3.32
C PRO A 117 -19.66 11.17 2.85
N PRO A 118 -20.52 11.48 1.86
CA PRO A 118 -20.66 12.82 1.32
C PRO A 118 -21.05 13.90 2.35
N ASN A 119 -21.83 13.56 3.37
CA ASN A 119 -22.16 14.48 4.46
C ASN A 119 -20.91 14.86 5.26
N LEU A 120 -20.04 13.88 5.55
CA LEU A 120 -18.81 14.12 6.30
C LEU A 120 -17.79 14.91 5.46
N LEU A 121 -17.77 14.72 4.13
CA LEU A 121 -16.98 15.56 3.23
C LEU A 121 -17.44 17.02 3.28
N LYS A 122 -18.76 17.28 3.26
CA LYS A 122 -19.31 18.64 3.40
C LYS A 122 -19.00 19.26 4.76
N GLU A 123 -19.01 18.48 5.82
CA GLU A 123 -18.67 18.95 7.17
C GLU A 123 -17.21 19.40 7.30
N ILE A 124 -16.27 18.71 6.63
CA ILE A 124 -14.85 19.07 6.69
C ILE A 124 -14.44 20.10 5.62
N GLU A 125 -15.27 20.37 4.61
CA GLU A 125 -14.96 21.30 3.52
C GLU A 125 -14.61 22.71 4.03
N SER A 126 -15.32 23.21 5.05
CA SER A 126 -15.08 24.54 5.64
C SER A 126 -13.74 24.67 6.35
N GLU A 127 -13.12 23.55 6.73
CA GLU A 127 -11.84 23.49 7.45
C GLU A 127 -10.65 23.39 6.48
N PHE A 128 -10.92 23.29 5.18
CA PHE A 128 -9.90 23.09 4.16
C PHE A 128 -9.05 24.34 3.95
N THR A 129 -7.73 24.18 4.10
CA THR A 129 -6.74 25.28 3.99
C THR A 129 -6.09 25.38 2.60
N GLY A 130 -6.53 24.61 1.62
CA GLY A 130 -6.04 24.65 0.23
C GLY A 130 -6.87 25.57 -0.67
N GLU A 131 -6.49 25.63 -1.95
CA GLU A 131 -7.20 26.47 -2.94
C GLU A 131 -8.53 25.86 -3.37
N ASP A 132 -8.58 24.53 -3.54
CA ASP A 132 -9.77 23.83 -4.00
C ASP A 132 -9.91 22.48 -3.27
N PHE A 133 -10.96 22.36 -2.48
CA PHE A 133 -11.31 21.14 -1.74
C PHE A 133 -11.73 20.01 -2.68
N TYR A 134 -12.46 20.31 -3.76
CA TYR A 134 -12.91 19.31 -4.72
C TYR A 134 -11.75 18.70 -5.48
N SER A 135 -10.81 19.54 -5.95
CA SER A 135 -9.55 19.05 -6.52
C SER A 135 -8.76 18.18 -5.54
N PHE A 136 -8.71 18.57 -4.26
CA PHE A 136 -8.05 17.74 -3.24
C PHE A 136 -8.72 16.37 -3.13
N ILE A 137 -10.05 16.29 -3.03
CA ILE A 137 -10.78 15.01 -2.94
C ILE A 137 -10.62 14.18 -4.21
N GLU A 138 -10.81 14.79 -5.38
CA GLU A 138 -10.68 14.12 -6.68
C GLU A 138 -9.28 13.50 -6.85
N GLN A 139 -8.24 14.20 -6.41
CA GLN A 139 -6.88 13.66 -6.45
C GLN A 139 -6.69 12.38 -5.63
N ARG A 140 -7.52 12.11 -4.61
CA ARG A 140 -7.47 10.87 -3.80
C ARG A 140 -8.46 9.81 -4.30
N GLU A 141 -9.32 10.16 -5.25
CA GLU A 141 -10.24 9.23 -5.91
C GLU A 141 -9.69 8.71 -7.26
N LYS A 142 -8.52 9.21 -7.69
CA LYS A 142 -7.86 8.87 -8.96
C LYS A 142 -6.41 8.50 -8.74
N PHE A 143 -6.02 7.26 -9.07
CA PHE A 143 -4.62 6.85 -9.01
C PHE A 143 -3.79 7.64 -10.02
N GLN A 144 -2.66 8.18 -9.55
CA GLN A 144 -1.83 9.16 -10.26
C GLN A 144 -0.44 9.24 -9.60
N GLY A 145 0.48 10.01 -10.18
CA GLY A 145 1.88 10.11 -9.74
C GLY A 145 2.09 10.49 -8.26
N ILE A 146 1.17 11.26 -7.66
CA ILE A 146 1.26 11.62 -6.23
C ILE A 146 1.18 10.39 -5.30
N HIS A 147 0.53 9.33 -5.76
CA HIS A 147 0.39 8.08 -5.02
C HIS A 147 1.64 7.22 -5.19
N PHE A 148 2.11 7.09 -6.44
CA PHE A 148 3.25 6.26 -6.76
C PHE A 148 3.87 6.65 -8.10
N ALA A 149 4.96 7.42 -8.06
CA ALA A 149 5.60 7.96 -9.27
C ALA A 149 6.10 6.87 -10.25
N GLY A 150 6.33 5.64 -9.80
CA GLY A 150 6.77 4.53 -10.67
C GLY A 150 5.70 3.99 -11.62
N LEU A 151 4.41 4.25 -11.36
CA LEU A 151 3.28 3.76 -12.17
C LEU A 151 2.18 4.81 -12.42
N GLY A 152 2.11 5.85 -11.59
CA GLY A 152 1.12 6.91 -11.71
C GLY A 152 1.59 7.99 -12.68
N ALA A 153 0.79 8.29 -13.70
CA ALA A 153 1.00 9.45 -14.55
C ALA A 153 0.61 10.76 -13.82
N ALA A 154 1.18 11.89 -14.22
CA ALA A 154 0.66 13.19 -13.80
C ALA A 154 -0.68 13.48 -14.50
N ILE A 155 -1.66 14.06 -13.80
CA ILE A 155 -2.98 14.43 -14.37
C ILE A 155 -2.84 15.33 -15.62
N THR A 156 -1.75 16.12 -15.69
CA THR A 156 -1.50 17.13 -16.71
C THR A 156 -0.58 16.68 -17.85
N GLU A 157 -0.01 15.48 -17.78
CA GLU A 157 0.85 14.94 -18.85
C GLU A 157 -0.01 14.16 -19.86
N LEU A 158 0.36 14.21 -21.15
CA LEU A 158 -0.35 13.60 -22.30
C LEU A 158 -1.01 12.24 -21.96
N PRO A 159 -2.22 11.96 -22.48
CA PRO A 159 -3.02 10.82 -22.06
C PRO A 159 -2.23 9.52 -22.14
N ASN A 160 -2.07 8.90 -20.97
CA ASN A 160 -1.23 7.75 -20.74
C ASN A 160 -1.62 6.64 -21.74
N SER A 161 -0.75 6.31 -22.70
CA SER A 161 -1.00 5.27 -23.72
C SER A 161 -1.27 3.88 -23.12
N PHE A 162 -0.97 3.70 -21.84
CA PHE A 162 -1.25 2.49 -21.05
C PHE A 162 -2.75 2.21 -20.83
N TRP A 163 -3.64 3.21 -20.94
CA TRP A 163 -5.04 3.08 -20.52
C TRP A 163 -6.06 3.60 -21.54
N ASN A 164 -5.87 3.33 -22.85
CA ASN A 164 -6.83 3.72 -23.90
C ASN A 164 -7.28 5.19 -23.82
N LEU A 165 -6.36 6.11 -23.51
CA LEU A 165 -6.64 7.55 -23.36
C LEU A 165 -7.55 7.94 -22.16
N ASN A 166 -7.87 7.02 -21.24
CA ASN A 166 -8.50 7.33 -19.96
C ASN A 166 -7.42 7.53 -18.88
N SER A 167 -7.34 8.74 -18.34
CA SER A 167 -6.15 9.23 -17.62
C SER A 167 -6.01 8.76 -16.17
N SER A 168 -6.96 8.01 -15.59
CA SER A 168 -6.83 7.58 -14.19
C SER A 168 -7.65 6.34 -13.81
N ILE A 169 -7.02 5.45 -13.03
CA ILE A 169 -7.69 4.31 -12.39
C ILE A 169 -8.46 4.85 -11.17
N PRO A 170 -9.78 4.67 -11.07
CA PRO A 170 -10.53 5.13 -9.90
C PRO A 170 -10.16 4.29 -8.68
N ILE A 171 -9.82 4.97 -7.59
CA ILE A 171 -9.50 4.38 -6.29
C ILE A 171 -10.36 5.03 -5.20
N CYS A 172 -10.52 4.36 -4.06
CA CYS A 172 -11.24 4.95 -2.94
C CYS A 172 -10.31 5.68 -1.96
N HIS A 173 -10.91 6.48 -1.07
CA HIS A 173 -10.19 7.21 -0.03
C HIS A 173 -9.32 6.30 0.86
N LEU A 174 -9.79 5.09 1.17
CA LEU A 174 -8.98 4.09 1.90
C LEU A 174 -7.79 3.59 1.09
N CYS A 175 -7.98 3.27 -0.20
CA CYS A 175 -6.88 2.81 -1.05
C CYS A 175 -5.82 3.90 -1.22
N SER A 176 -6.23 5.15 -1.45
CA SER A 176 -5.31 6.29 -1.51
C SER A 176 -4.49 6.44 -0.22
N TYR A 177 -5.13 6.21 0.94
CA TYR A 177 -4.44 6.17 2.24
C TYR A 177 -3.47 5.00 2.36
N LEU A 178 -3.87 3.77 2.02
CA LEU A 178 -3.03 2.56 2.15
C LEU A 178 -1.72 2.64 1.35
N ILE A 179 -1.70 3.37 0.23
CA ILE A 179 -0.50 3.50 -0.61
C ILE A 179 0.68 4.14 0.14
N ILE A 180 0.43 5.01 1.13
CA ILE A 180 1.52 5.69 1.86
C ILE A 180 2.36 4.70 2.69
N PHE A 181 1.90 3.47 2.85
CA PHE A 181 2.58 2.41 3.59
C PHE A 181 3.35 1.44 2.68
N ASN A 182 3.14 1.47 1.36
CA ASN A 182 3.60 0.40 0.46
C ASN A 182 5.12 0.13 0.53
N HIS A 183 5.93 1.16 0.70
CA HIS A 183 7.39 1.08 0.74
C HIS A 183 7.89 0.31 1.95
N LEU A 184 7.10 0.19 3.02
CA LEU A 184 7.45 -0.60 4.20
C LEU A 184 7.35 -2.11 3.94
N ALA A 185 6.56 -2.54 2.95
CA ALA A 185 6.43 -3.97 2.63
C ALA A 185 7.61 -4.52 1.82
N PHE A 186 8.34 -3.64 1.14
CA PHE A 186 9.48 -4.03 0.31
C PHE A 186 10.70 -4.39 1.16
N ILE A 187 11.27 -5.56 0.88
CA ILE A 187 12.41 -6.12 1.61
C ILE A 187 13.69 -5.76 0.83
N PRO A 188 14.65 -5.07 1.46
CA PRO A 188 15.89 -4.69 0.78
C PRO A 188 16.79 -5.92 0.51
N THR A 189 17.40 -5.94 -0.67
CA THR A 189 18.35 -6.95 -1.13
C THR A 189 19.63 -6.27 -1.66
N SER A 190 20.62 -7.05 -2.08
CA SER A 190 21.84 -6.49 -2.70
C SER A 190 21.60 -5.83 -4.07
N GLU A 191 20.50 -6.17 -4.75
CA GLU A 191 20.23 -5.77 -6.14
C GLU A 191 19.00 -4.85 -6.29
N GLY A 192 18.30 -4.56 -5.19
CA GLY A 192 17.06 -3.80 -5.19
C GLY A 192 16.19 -4.14 -4.00
N GLU A 193 14.88 -4.07 -4.15
CA GLU A 193 13.90 -4.43 -3.13
C GLU A 193 12.91 -5.46 -3.70
N ILE A 194 12.44 -6.39 -2.86
CA ILE A 194 11.48 -7.42 -3.27
C ILE A 194 10.20 -7.37 -2.44
N PHE A 195 9.09 -7.75 -3.05
CA PHE A 195 7.82 -8.01 -2.37
C PHE A 195 7.18 -9.27 -2.96
N ILE A 196 6.64 -10.13 -2.12
CA ILE A 196 6.01 -11.38 -2.57
C ILE A 196 4.49 -11.21 -2.54
N ASN A 197 3.86 -11.19 -3.71
CA ASN A 197 2.41 -11.15 -3.88
C ASN A 197 1.86 -12.58 -4.03
N ALA A 198 0.64 -12.83 -3.54
CA ALA A 198 0.01 -14.15 -3.58
C ALA A 198 -1.53 -14.03 -3.55
N PRO A 199 -2.30 -15.12 -3.77
CA PRO A 199 -3.76 -15.04 -3.87
C PRO A 199 -4.50 -14.62 -2.60
N ASN A 200 -3.89 -14.77 -1.42
CA ASN A 200 -4.53 -14.43 -0.15
C ASN A 200 -3.58 -13.76 0.84
N PHE A 201 -4.15 -12.99 1.78
CA PHE A 201 -3.35 -12.17 2.67
C PHE A 201 -2.53 -12.97 3.68
N LYS A 202 -3.01 -14.13 4.14
CA LYS A 202 -2.24 -14.99 5.05
C LYS A 202 -0.94 -15.43 4.40
N LEU A 203 -1.00 -15.88 3.15
CA LEU A 203 0.17 -16.29 2.39
C LEU A 203 1.09 -15.11 2.09
N ILE A 204 0.55 -13.96 1.65
CA ILE A 204 1.34 -12.74 1.44
C ILE A 204 2.08 -12.36 2.73
N TYR A 205 1.36 -12.31 3.86
CA TYR A 205 1.92 -11.89 5.14
C TYR A 205 3.01 -12.85 5.63
N ASP A 206 2.74 -14.15 5.59
CA ASP A 206 3.68 -15.17 6.05
C ASP A 206 4.96 -15.21 5.19
N LEU A 207 4.81 -15.14 3.85
CA LEU A 207 5.95 -15.16 2.93
C LEU A 207 6.84 -13.91 3.08
N ASN A 208 6.25 -12.71 3.19
CA ASN A 208 7.04 -11.50 3.33
C ASN A 208 7.73 -11.42 4.70
N ASN A 209 7.08 -11.81 5.81
CA ASN A 209 7.74 -11.86 7.11
C ASN A 209 8.88 -12.89 7.11
N PHE A 210 8.65 -14.08 6.55
CA PHE A 210 9.66 -15.12 6.45
C PHE A 210 10.87 -14.69 5.60
N ALA A 211 10.62 -14.08 4.44
CA ALA A 211 11.67 -13.54 3.58
C ALA A 211 12.44 -12.40 4.27
N GLU A 212 11.76 -11.50 4.99
CA GLU A 212 12.40 -10.41 5.73
C GLU A 212 13.32 -10.95 6.84
N GLU A 213 12.85 -11.90 7.64
CA GLU A 213 13.65 -12.53 8.69
C GLU A 213 14.91 -13.19 8.15
N ILE A 214 14.79 -13.91 7.04
CA ILE A 214 15.89 -14.59 6.35
C ILE A 214 16.91 -13.58 5.80
N LEU A 215 16.44 -12.54 5.10
CA LEU A 215 17.31 -11.62 4.37
C LEU A 215 17.97 -10.58 5.29
N GLN A 216 17.31 -10.16 6.37
CA GLN A 216 17.86 -9.18 7.30
C GLN A 216 18.75 -9.82 8.38
N LYS A 217 18.47 -11.04 8.83
CA LYS A 217 19.26 -11.70 9.91
C LYS A 217 20.47 -12.49 9.39
N SER A 218 20.61 -12.70 8.08
CA SER A 218 21.79 -13.34 7.49
C SER A 218 22.88 -12.32 7.12
N LYS A 219 24.09 -12.49 7.70
CA LYS A 219 25.27 -11.65 7.43
C LYS A 219 26.06 -12.02 6.17
N GLU A 220 25.72 -13.13 5.50
CA GLU A 220 26.47 -13.69 4.37
C GLU A 220 25.75 -13.52 3.03
N TYR A 221 26.43 -12.91 2.05
CA TYR A 221 25.97 -12.77 0.66
C TYR A 221 25.62 -14.13 0.02
N GLN A 222 26.42 -15.16 0.31
CA GLN A 222 26.15 -16.52 -0.16
C GLN A 222 24.89 -17.10 0.47
N ILE A 223 24.61 -16.80 1.75
CA ILE A 223 23.37 -17.21 2.42
C ILE A 223 22.16 -16.48 1.80
N ARG A 224 22.27 -15.22 1.38
CA ARG A 224 21.17 -14.53 0.66
C ARG A 224 20.90 -15.14 -0.72
N LYS A 225 21.95 -15.53 -1.45
CA LYS A 225 21.84 -16.22 -2.74
C LYS A 225 21.30 -17.64 -2.60
N ILE A 226 21.77 -18.38 -1.60
CA ILE A 226 21.34 -19.74 -1.24
C ILE A 226 19.93 -19.73 -0.65
N LEU A 227 19.54 -18.70 0.10
CA LEU A 227 18.20 -18.58 0.67
C LEU A 227 17.20 -18.04 -0.34
N GLY A 228 17.57 -17.16 -1.27
CA GLY A 228 16.73 -16.86 -2.43
C GLY A 228 16.42 -18.12 -3.24
N SER A 229 17.45 -18.96 -3.48
CA SER A 229 17.26 -20.27 -4.14
C SER A 229 16.62 -21.32 -3.23
N SER A 230 16.74 -21.23 -1.90
CA SER A 230 16.14 -22.16 -0.93
C SER A 230 14.71 -21.81 -0.55
N LEU A 231 14.32 -20.53 -0.62
CA LEU A 231 12.94 -20.06 -0.56
C LEU A 231 12.19 -20.55 -1.81
N LEU A 232 12.86 -20.43 -2.96
CA LEU A 232 12.48 -21.13 -4.18
C LEU A 232 12.42 -22.64 -3.93
N GLN A 233 13.45 -23.28 -3.37
CA GLN A 233 13.49 -24.73 -3.14
C GLN A 233 12.47 -25.20 -2.09
N TRP A 234 12.07 -24.37 -1.14
CA TRP A 234 11.08 -24.66 -0.12
C TRP A 234 9.67 -24.52 -0.68
N ALA A 235 9.41 -23.48 -1.48
CA ALA A 235 8.24 -23.39 -2.34
C ALA A 235 8.18 -24.61 -3.30
N ILE A 236 9.33 -25.05 -3.81
CA ILE A 236 9.51 -26.24 -4.64
C ILE A 236 9.35 -27.55 -3.84
N LYS A 237 9.78 -27.66 -2.59
CA LYS A 237 9.61 -28.89 -1.77
C LYS A 237 8.16 -29.07 -1.33
N ARG A 238 7.39 -27.97 -1.25
CA ARG A 238 5.93 -27.98 -1.15
C ARG A 238 5.25 -28.35 -2.50
N ARG A 239 5.98 -28.43 -3.63
CA ARG A 239 5.50 -28.92 -4.97
C ARG A 239 5.18 -30.43 -5.03
N THR A 240 5.41 -31.23 -4.00
CA THR A 240 4.98 -32.65 -4.08
C THR A 240 3.46 -32.84 -4.19
N ILE A 241 2.68 -31.75 -4.05
CA ILE A 241 1.26 -31.68 -4.39
C ILE A 241 1.13 -31.04 -5.80
N LEU A 242 1.58 -31.77 -6.83
CA LEU A 242 1.74 -31.32 -8.22
C LEU A 242 0.42 -31.05 -8.99
N GLY A 243 -0.75 -31.28 -8.40
CA GLY A 243 -2.06 -30.99 -9.00
C GLY A 243 -2.61 -29.59 -8.72
N ALA A 244 -2.00 -28.82 -7.81
CA ALA A 244 -2.55 -27.53 -7.35
C ALA A 244 -1.94 -26.29 -8.04
N TRP A 245 -0.83 -26.44 -8.79
CA TRP A 245 0.02 -25.29 -9.16
C TRP A 245 -0.32 -24.59 -10.48
N THR A 246 -1.14 -25.16 -11.36
CA THR A 246 -1.79 -24.38 -12.41
C THR A 246 -2.79 -23.35 -11.84
N MET A 247 -3.05 -23.34 -10.52
CA MET A 247 -4.05 -22.50 -9.83
C MET A 247 -3.50 -21.47 -8.82
N MET A 248 -2.18 -21.33 -8.59
CA MET A 248 -1.66 -20.65 -7.38
C MET A 248 -1.24 -19.17 -7.45
N ASN A 249 -1.20 -18.49 -8.60
CA ASN A 249 -1.12 -17.00 -8.74
C ASN A 249 -0.16 -16.26 -7.75
N ILE A 250 1.11 -16.68 -7.62
CA ILE A 250 2.14 -16.02 -6.79
C ILE A 250 3.11 -15.24 -7.67
N GLU A 251 3.39 -13.98 -7.32
CA GLU A 251 4.25 -13.07 -8.07
C GLU A 251 5.37 -12.53 -7.17
N VAL A 252 6.60 -12.52 -7.66
CA VAL A 252 7.70 -11.80 -6.98
C VAL A 252 7.91 -10.46 -7.67
N ILE A 253 7.64 -9.38 -6.95
CA ILE A 253 7.80 -8.00 -7.42
C ILE A 253 9.21 -7.55 -7.08
N VAL A 254 9.98 -7.14 -8.09
CA VAL A 254 11.34 -6.62 -7.92
C VAL A 254 11.38 -5.16 -8.31
N LYS A 255 11.85 -4.32 -7.40
CA LYS A 255 12.00 -2.88 -7.61
C LYS A 255 13.48 -2.51 -7.54
N ARG A 256 14.02 -1.97 -8.65
CA ARG A 256 15.46 -1.64 -8.77
C ARG A 256 15.68 -0.28 -9.40
N TRP A 257 16.78 0.38 -9.03
CA TRP A 257 17.17 1.66 -9.61
C TRP A 257 17.99 1.44 -10.88
N HIS A 258 17.49 1.92 -12.02
CA HIS A 258 18.22 1.90 -13.27
C HIS A 258 19.13 3.13 -13.37
N LYS A 259 20.45 2.92 -13.29
CA LYS A 259 21.43 4.02 -13.20
C LYS A 259 21.45 4.91 -14.44
N GLU A 260 21.32 4.31 -15.63
CA GLU A 260 21.42 5.03 -16.90
C GLU A 260 20.18 5.90 -17.15
N GLU A 261 18.99 5.36 -16.88
CA GLU A 261 17.72 6.05 -17.09
C GLU A 261 17.26 6.90 -15.90
N LYS A 262 18.02 6.85 -14.78
CA LYS A 262 17.72 7.56 -13.52
C LYS A 262 16.27 7.38 -13.06
N LYS A 263 15.75 6.15 -13.18
CA LYS A 263 14.37 5.81 -12.82
C LYS A 263 14.31 4.47 -12.07
N TRP A 264 13.22 4.30 -11.31
CA TRP A 264 12.88 2.99 -10.75
C TRP A 264 12.26 2.12 -11.83
N ILE A 265 12.73 0.88 -11.94
CA ILE A 265 12.14 -0.17 -12.76
C ILE A 265 11.45 -1.16 -11.82
N ILE A 266 10.26 -1.60 -12.22
CA ILE A 266 9.49 -2.65 -11.56
C ILE A 266 9.42 -3.83 -12.53
N ASP A 267 9.97 -4.94 -12.10
CA ASP A 267 9.97 -6.21 -12.82
C ASP A 267 9.16 -7.26 -12.05
N TYR A 268 8.58 -8.21 -12.78
CA TYR A 268 7.76 -9.30 -12.25
C TYR A 268 8.44 -10.62 -12.61
N PHE A 269 8.61 -11.50 -11.63
CA PHE A 269 8.94 -12.90 -11.90
C PHE A 269 7.72 -13.75 -11.54
N ASP A 270 7.09 -14.28 -12.58
CA ASP A 270 6.15 -15.38 -12.44
C ASP A 270 6.96 -16.66 -12.23
N LEU A 271 6.65 -17.42 -11.17
CA LEU A 271 7.24 -18.74 -11.03
C LEU A 271 6.73 -19.61 -12.19
N PRO A 272 7.61 -20.32 -12.92
CA PRO A 272 7.23 -21.00 -14.15
C PRO A 272 6.09 -22.00 -13.91
N GLN A 273 5.16 -22.01 -14.88
CA GLN A 273 3.99 -22.90 -14.98
C GLN A 273 4.37 -24.37 -14.90
#